data_AF-A0A2V9I0T0-F1
#
_entry.id   AF-A0A2V9I0T0-F1
#
_cell.length_a   1.000
_cell.length_b   1.000
_cell.length_c   1.000
_cell.angle_alpha   90.00
_cell.angle_beta   90.00
_cell.angle_gamma   90.00
#
_symmetry.space_group_name_H-M   'P 1'
#
loop_
_entity.id
_entity.type
_entity.pdbx_description
1 polymer ?
#
loop_
_entity_poly.entity_id
_entity_poly.type
_entity_poly.pdbx_seq_one_letter_code
_entity_poly.pdbx_strand_id
1 'polypeptide(L)'
;MNRKGRPEWPKFELRCHAGNAGHLEVVSDAVSVTIGQQIRREGKEEFWDSLLVECKEQDDGSLTVDVVVFHPRWDEPLRIASIQSHPSDGNAAEPTLRCDFEQKRL
;
A
#
# COMPACT_ATOMS: atom_id res chain seq x y z
N MET A 1 13.91 35.00 11.00
CA MET A 1 14.03 33.82 11.88
C MET A 1 13.72 32.59 11.04
N ASN A 2 14.75 31.87 10.58
CA ASN A 2 14.59 30.65 9.78
C ASN A 2 13.98 29.56 10.66
N ARG A 3 12.72 29.18 10.40
CA ARG A 3 12.20 27.88 10.86
C ARG A 3 13.05 26.84 10.14
N LYS A 4 14.02 26.25 10.84
CA LYS A 4 14.67 25.01 10.37
C LYS A 4 13.53 24.01 10.19
N GLY A 5 13.11 23.76 8.95
CA GLY A 5 12.15 22.71 8.64
C GLY A 5 12.67 21.42 9.25
N ARG A 6 11.82 20.69 9.98
CA ARG A 6 12.17 19.30 10.31
C ARG A 6 12.53 18.62 8.99
N PRO A 7 13.59 17.79 8.94
CA PRO A 7 13.78 16.94 7.77
C PRO A 7 12.46 16.20 7.53
N GLU A 8 11.94 16.22 6.31
CA GLU A 8 10.79 15.40 5.97
C GLU A 8 11.23 13.94 6.12
N TRP A 9 10.58 13.23 7.05
CA TRP A 9 10.81 11.81 7.21
C TRP A 9 10.06 11.10 6.08
N PRO A 10 10.68 10.10 5.41
CA PRO A 10 9.96 9.31 4.41
C PRO A 10 8.68 8.74 5.02
N LYS A 11 7.58 8.84 4.28
CA LYS A 11 6.25 8.45 4.78
C LYS A 11 6.05 6.94 4.83
N PHE A 12 6.70 6.22 3.91
CA PHE A 12 6.57 4.78 3.79
C PHE A 12 7.93 4.09 3.61
N GLU A 13 8.00 2.88 4.13
CA GLU A 13 9.10 1.96 3.93
C GLU A 13 8.54 0.65 3.34
N LEU A 14 9.05 0.26 2.18
CA LEU A 14 8.77 -1.02 1.54
C LEU A 14 9.94 -1.97 1.79
N ARG A 15 9.65 -3.14 2.35
CA ARG A 15 10.60 -4.25 2.43
C ARG A 15 9.98 -5.49 1.80
N CYS A 16 10.66 -6.06 0.82
CA CYS A 16 10.25 -7.28 0.14
C CYS A 16 11.39 -8.30 0.21
N HIS A 17 11.05 -9.55 0.56
CA HIS A 17 11.99 -10.66 0.59
C HIS A 17 11.49 -11.77 -0.34
N ALA A 18 12.20 -11.98 -1.45
CA ALA A 18 11.85 -12.95 -2.50
C ALA A 18 12.63 -14.27 -2.35
N GLY A 19 12.88 -14.70 -1.11
CA GLY A 19 13.65 -15.91 -0.83
C GLY A 19 15.07 -15.82 -1.38
N ASN A 20 15.51 -16.86 -2.09
CA ASN A 20 16.85 -16.90 -2.67
C ASN A 20 17.07 -15.91 -3.83
N ALA A 21 16.00 -15.31 -4.36
CA ALA A 21 16.10 -14.33 -5.44
C ALA A 21 16.57 -12.95 -4.95
N GLY A 22 16.53 -12.70 -3.64
CA GLY A 22 17.04 -11.48 -3.02
C GLY A 22 15.99 -10.69 -2.23
N HIS A 23 16.34 -9.46 -1.88
CA HIS A 23 15.49 -8.53 -1.14
C HIS A 23 15.52 -7.14 -1.77
N LEU A 24 14.44 -6.39 -1.57
CA LEU A 24 14.28 -5.00 -1.97
C LEU A 24 13.86 -4.18 -0.76
N GLU A 25 14.58 -3.10 -0.47
CA GLU A 25 14.23 -2.13 0.57
C GLU A 25 14.24 -0.72 -0.03
N VAL A 26 13.12 -0.01 0.11
CA VAL A 26 12.94 1.34 -0.44
C VAL A 26 12.17 2.20 0.56
N VAL A 27 12.65 3.41 0.80
CA VAL A 27 11.91 4.47 1.51
C VAL A 27 11.40 5.48 0.50
N SER A 28 10.13 5.89 0.63
CA SER A 28 9.48 6.78 -0.34
C SER A 28 8.29 7.52 0.30
N ASP A 29 7.87 8.61 -0.32
CA ASP A 29 6.67 9.34 0.07
C ASP A 29 5.37 8.69 -0.46
N ALA A 30 5.51 7.79 -1.43
CA ALA A 30 4.44 6.95 -1.96
C ALA A 30 5.00 5.60 -2.39
N VAL A 31 4.20 4.54 -2.28
CA VAL A 31 4.57 3.18 -2.67
C VAL A 31 3.43 2.57 -3.47
N SER A 32 3.74 1.90 -4.57
CA SER A 32 2.78 1.09 -5.33
C SER A 32 3.46 -0.24 -5.66
N VAL A 33 2.92 -1.33 -5.14
CA VAL A 33 3.50 -2.68 -5.32
C VAL A 33 2.44 -3.61 -5.82
N THR A 34 2.69 -4.19 -6.99
CA THR A 34 1.86 -5.23 -7.58
C THR A 34 2.50 -6.59 -7.39
N ILE A 35 1.73 -7.57 -6.90
CA ILE A 35 2.15 -8.97 -6.86
C ILE A 35 1.40 -9.70 -7.97
N GLY A 36 2.18 -10.23 -8.91
CA GLY A 36 1.70 -11.15 -9.94
C GLY A 36 1.72 -12.59 -9.44
N GLN A 37 0.74 -13.38 -9.84
CA GLN A 37 0.68 -14.82 -9.60
C GLN A 37 0.54 -15.56 -10.93
N GLN A 38 1.21 -16.70 -11.05
CA GLN A 38 1.00 -17.59 -12.17
C GLN A 38 -0.40 -18.23 -12.07
N ILE A 39 -1.17 -18.14 -13.14
CA ILE A 39 -2.49 -18.77 -13.28
C ILE A 39 -2.53 -19.60 -14.55
N ARG A 40 -3.55 -20.47 -14.65
CA ARG A 40 -3.89 -21.17 -15.89
C ARG A 40 -5.24 -20.68 -16.39
N ARG A 41 -5.26 -20.08 -17.57
CA ARG A 41 -6.47 -19.55 -18.22
C ARG A 41 -6.54 -20.09 -19.65
N GLU A 42 -7.69 -20.66 -20.01
CA GLU A 42 -7.93 -21.24 -21.35
C GLU A 42 -6.83 -22.23 -21.80
N GLY A 43 -6.32 -23.02 -20.85
CA GLY A 43 -5.27 -24.02 -21.09
C GLY A 43 -3.83 -23.47 -21.19
N LYS A 44 -3.64 -22.16 -21.06
CA LYS A 44 -2.31 -21.52 -21.07
C LYS A 44 -1.91 -21.03 -19.68
N GLU A 45 -0.62 -21.11 -19.38
CA GLU A 45 -0.06 -20.48 -18.19
C GLU A 45 0.30 -19.01 -18.50
N GLU A 46 -0.09 -18.13 -17.60
CA GLU A 46 0.20 -16.70 -17.69
C GLU A 46 0.41 -16.12 -16.28
N PHE A 47 1.12 -14.99 -16.18
CA PHE A 47 1.14 -14.20 -14.96
C PHE A 47 -0.03 -13.22 -14.97
N TRP A 48 -0.68 -13.09 -13.82
CA TRP A 48 -1.79 -12.19 -13.61
C TRP A 48 -1.56 -11.40 -12.33
N ASP A 49 -1.76 -10.09 -12.36
CA ASP A 49 -1.69 -9.24 -11.18
C ASP A 49 -2.79 -9.65 -10.21
N SER A 50 -2.44 -10.18 -9.03
CA SER A 50 -3.41 -10.68 -8.05
C SER A 50 -3.67 -9.67 -6.94
N LEU A 51 -2.67 -8.85 -6.61
CA LEU A 51 -2.71 -7.91 -5.49
C LEU A 51 -1.98 -6.62 -5.84
N LEU A 52 -2.54 -5.48 -5.45
CA LEU A 52 -1.88 -4.20 -5.37
C LEU A 52 -1.92 -3.72 -3.92
N VAL A 53 -0.78 -3.24 -3.42
CA VAL A 53 -0.69 -2.44 -2.21
C VAL A 53 -0.32 -1.03 -2.62
N GLU A 54 -1.22 -0.07 -2.35
CA GLU A 54 -1.02 1.34 -2.66
C GLU A 54 -0.88 2.15 -1.37
N CYS A 55 0.24 2.85 -1.23
CA CYS A 55 0.54 3.74 -0.12
C CYS A 55 0.63 5.18 -0.62
N LYS A 56 -0.16 6.07 -0.03
CA LYS A 56 -0.18 7.49 -0.40
C LYS A 56 -0.53 8.38 0.78
N GLU A 57 -0.08 9.63 0.71
CA GLU A 57 -0.58 10.70 1.55
C GLU A 57 -1.87 11.27 0.94
N GLN A 58 -2.84 11.57 1.81
CA GLN A 58 -4.10 12.20 1.46
C GLN A 58 -4.00 13.73 1.63
N ASP A 59 -4.96 14.47 1.08
CA ASP A 59 -4.97 15.94 1.17
C ASP A 59 -5.03 16.48 2.61
N ASP A 60 -5.52 15.69 3.56
CA ASP A 60 -5.57 16.03 4.99
C ASP A 60 -4.23 15.75 5.73
N GLY A 61 -3.23 15.18 5.04
CA GLY A 61 -1.95 14.79 5.61
C GLY A 61 -1.97 13.42 6.32
N SER A 62 -3.09 12.69 6.23
CA SER A 62 -3.13 11.29 6.63
C SER A 62 -2.40 10.40 5.62
N LEU A 63 -1.83 9.31 6.11
CA LEU A 63 -1.18 8.29 5.29
C LEU A 63 -2.10 7.08 5.20
N THR A 64 -2.35 6.61 3.98
CA THR A 64 -3.18 5.42 3.73
C THR A 64 -2.37 4.31 3.08
N VAL A 65 -2.69 3.07 3.46
CA VAL A 65 -2.25 1.83 2.80
C VAL A 65 -3.51 1.07 2.38
N ASP A 66 -3.78 1.04 1.08
CA ASP A 66 -4.92 0.32 0.50
C ASP A 66 -4.46 -1.01 -0.09
N VAL A 67 -5.21 -2.07 0.21
CA VAL A 67 -4.97 -3.42 -0.30
C VAL A 67 -6.07 -3.77 -1.28
N VAL A 68 -5.68 -3.96 -2.54
CA VAL A 68 -6.58 -4.13 -3.68
C VAL A 68 -6.34 -5.48 -4.33
N VAL A 69 -7.40 -6.27 -4.50
CA VAL A 69 -7.37 -7.58 -5.13
C VAL A 69 -7.96 -7.50 -6.52
N PHE A 70 -7.31 -8.17 -7.45
CA PHE A 70 -7.77 -8.34 -8.82
C PHE A 70 -8.19 -9.78 -9.05
N HIS A 71 -9.18 -9.98 -9.92
CA HIS A 71 -9.61 -11.30 -10.33
C HIS A 71 -9.85 -11.30 -11.85
N PRO A 72 -9.44 -12.35 -12.60
CA PRO A 72 -9.60 -12.43 -14.06
C PRO A 72 -11.04 -12.41 -14.60
N ARG A 73 -12.04 -12.33 -13.71
CA ARG A 73 -13.47 -12.35 -14.04
C ARG A 73 -14.23 -11.16 -13.44
N TRP A 74 -13.53 -10.26 -12.76
CA TRP A 74 -14.17 -9.05 -12.24
C TRP A 74 -13.94 -7.93 -13.25
N ASP A 75 -14.98 -7.11 -13.44
CA ASP A 75 -14.90 -5.92 -14.27
C ASP A 75 -14.08 -4.82 -13.57
N GLU A 76 -14.14 -4.78 -12.24
CA GLU A 76 -13.49 -3.81 -11.36
C GLU A 76 -12.72 -4.52 -10.24
N PRO A 77 -11.55 -4.00 -9.82
CA PRO A 77 -10.84 -4.55 -8.67
C PRO A 77 -11.59 -4.26 -7.35
N LEU A 78 -11.25 -5.02 -6.31
CA LEU A 78 -11.83 -4.84 -4.97
C LEU A 78 -10.77 -4.38 -3.99
N ARG A 79 -10.97 -3.22 -3.35
CA ARG A 79 -10.27 -2.89 -2.11
C ARG A 79 -10.84 -3.73 -0.98
N ILE A 80 -9.98 -4.48 -0.30
CA ILE A 80 -10.35 -5.39 0.80
C ILE A 80 -9.81 -4.93 2.16
N ALA A 81 -8.86 -3.99 2.17
CA ALA A 81 -8.40 -3.35 3.38
C ALA A 81 -7.93 -1.92 3.08
N SER A 82 -8.08 -1.04 4.07
CA SER A 82 -7.49 0.29 4.11
C SER A 82 -6.98 0.55 5.51
N ILE A 83 -5.71 0.91 5.63
CA ILE A 83 -5.06 1.25 6.90
C ILE A 83 -4.69 2.72 6.84
N GLN A 84 -5.10 3.50 7.82
CA GLN A 84 -4.84 4.94 7.89
C GLN A 84 -4.06 5.29 9.15
N SER A 85 -3.09 6.19 9.02
CA SER A 85 -2.42 6.86 10.13
C SER A 85 -2.42 8.37 9.93
N HIS A 86 -2.28 9.14 11.01
CA HIS A 86 -2.17 10.59 10.94
C HIS A 86 -0.93 11.06 11.73
N PRO A 87 0.27 11.06 11.11
CA PRO A 87 1.53 11.28 11.83
C PRO A 87 1.64 12.69 12.44
N SER A 88 0.85 13.64 11.95
CA SER A 88 0.82 15.03 12.44
C SER A 88 -0.12 15.26 13.63
N ASP A 89 -0.87 14.23 14.07
CA ASP A 89 -1.73 14.30 15.25
C ASP A 89 -0.90 14.23 16.54
N GLY A 90 -0.16 15.30 16.82
CA GLY A 90 0.85 15.38 17.89
C GLY A 90 0.32 15.35 19.32
N ASN A 91 -0.99 15.23 19.54
CA ASN A 91 -1.62 15.16 20.86
C ASN A 91 -2.13 13.75 21.21
N ALA A 92 -1.97 12.76 20.34
CA ALA A 92 -2.39 11.40 20.64
C ALA A 92 -1.38 10.74 21.60
N ALA A 93 -1.86 10.28 22.76
CA ALA A 93 -1.05 9.53 23.72
C ALA A 93 -0.64 8.14 23.19
N GLU A 94 -1.34 7.65 22.16
CA GLU A 94 -1.11 6.37 21.51
C GLU A 94 -1.07 6.54 19.97
N PRO A 95 -0.28 5.72 19.26
CA PRO A 95 -0.28 5.71 17.80
C PRO A 95 -1.68 5.38 17.27
N THR A 96 -2.26 6.28 16.47
CA THR A 96 -3.59 6.08 15.90
C THR A 96 -3.46 5.41 14.53
N LEU A 97 -3.68 4.09 14.50
CA LEU A 97 -3.92 3.33 13.27
C LEU A 97 -5.40 2.99 13.19
N ARG A 98 -6.04 3.35 12.08
CA ARG A 98 -7.43 2.95 11.77
C ARG A 98 -7.39 1.92 10.66
N CYS A 99 -8.13 0.83 10.85
CA CYS A 99 -8.23 -0.23 9.85
C CYS A 99 -9.69 -0.37 9.41
N ASP A 100 -9.90 -0.38 8.11
CA ASP A 100 -11.16 -0.72 7.45
C ASP A 100 -10.93 -2.00 6.63
N PHE A 101 -11.80 -3.00 6.80
CA PHE A 101 -11.75 -4.28 6.08
C PHE A 101 -13.00 -4.51 5.22
N GLU A 102 -13.81 -3.47 5.02
CA GLU A 102 -14.96 -3.55 4.13
C GLU A 102 -14.52 -3.69 2.67
N GLN A 103 -15.18 -4.59 1.95
CA GLN A 103 -14.96 -4.78 0.53
C GLN A 103 -15.60 -3.63 -0.26
N LYS A 104 -14.78 -2.89 -1.02
CA LYS A 104 -15.20 -1.74 -1.82
C LYS A 104 -14.74 -1.93 -3.27
N ARG A 105 -15.69 -1.88 -4.21
CA ARG A 105 -15.38 -1.83 -5.66
C ARG A 105 -14.73 -0.50 -5.98
N LEU A 106 -13.73 -0.53 -6.87
CA LEU A 106 -12.95 0.63 -7.28
C LEU A 106 -13.22 1.01 -8.74
#